data_AF-A0A942XQJ9-F1
#
_entry.id   AF-A0A942XQJ9-F1
#
_cell.length_a   1.000
_cell.length_b   1.000
_cell.length_c   1.000
_cell.angle_alpha   90.00
_cell.angle_beta   90.00
_cell.angle_gamma   90.00
#
_symmetry.space_group_name_H-M   'P 1'
#
loop_
_entity.id
_entity.type
_entity.pdbx_description
1 polymer ?
#
loop_
_entity_poly.entity_id
_entity_poly.type
_entity_poly.pdbx_seq_one_letter_code
_entity_poly.pdbx_strand_id
1 'polypeptide(L)'
;MNTKRITYLAATLALATAAASCEHEEIYEPLEFSVQLAPTNTYRTGDPVVFNFGGNADFITVWTGDPGHEYKHRNRTKVDIADIESCELEIEISQQYGTLNNLDLFAGNKFAGLNGSDAATDRPVVEAIAANDCADWTKLEFTPNNANKFETYTYDITRFADSFSWGMHLFYPDPKTTMRTYRINPKITVKFKGHDTQVYNYPDMEFVPFSLASQHADDPYIHNVSGNGNLKFQGQPGSNNTANIVFQGFSAGAFPEIDQWAFMQPVALNTISPDTGQNIKGVTDDLPSYSYIYTEPGTYTVTFIVAGGNYQGQSAPAPYEVTFTVIDPIE
;
A
#
# COMPACT_ATOMS: atom_id res chain seq x y z
N MET A 1 81.19 8.90 13.29
CA MET A 1 81.35 10.07 14.18
C MET A 1 79.99 10.74 14.29
N ASN A 2 79.23 10.51 15.37
CA ASN A 2 79.20 11.36 16.59
C ASN A 2 78.96 12.83 16.22
N THR A 3 77.97 13.59 16.66
CA THR A 3 76.93 13.57 17.73
C THR A 3 76.17 14.90 17.47
N LYS A 4 74.90 15.18 17.77
CA LYS A 4 74.22 15.21 19.08
C LYS A 4 72.80 15.77 18.85
N ARG A 5 71.90 15.36 19.75
CA ARG A 5 70.47 15.67 19.85
C ARG A 5 70.22 17.12 20.27
N ILE A 6 69.10 17.70 19.82
CA ILE A 6 68.35 18.69 20.61
C ILE A 6 66.88 18.28 20.60
N THR A 7 66.43 17.95 21.80
CA THR A 7 65.09 17.53 22.19
C THR A 7 64.21 18.77 22.35
N TYR A 8 63.00 18.78 21.79
CA TYR A 8 61.92 19.65 22.27
C TYR A 8 60.76 18.78 22.76
N LEU A 9 60.66 18.70 24.10
CA LEU A 9 59.42 18.35 24.78
C LEU A 9 58.44 19.50 24.56
N ALA A 10 57.28 19.22 23.98
CA ALA A 10 56.08 20.02 24.18
C ALA A 10 54.99 19.07 24.67
N ALA A 11 54.63 19.23 25.94
CA ALA A 11 53.63 18.46 26.64
C ALA A 11 52.24 18.75 26.05
N THR A 12 51.58 17.73 25.54
CA THR A 12 50.13 17.75 25.32
C THR A 12 49.48 16.83 26.34
N LEU A 13 48.98 17.46 27.39
CA LEU A 13 48.04 16.92 28.37
C LEU A 13 46.75 16.58 27.62
N ALA A 14 46.59 15.31 27.21
CA ALA A 14 45.32 14.82 26.70
C ALA A 14 44.40 14.53 27.90
N LEU A 15 43.42 15.41 28.04
CA LEU A 15 42.31 15.33 28.98
C LEU A 15 41.58 13.99 28.78
N ALA A 16 41.73 13.05 29.71
CA ALA A 16 40.90 11.87 29.76
C ALA A 16 39.48 12.31 30.17
N THR A 17 38.65 12.64 29.20
CA THR A 17 37.20 12.71 29.41
C THR A 17 36.73 11.31 29.73
N ALA A 18 36.60 11.01 31.01
CA ALA A 18 35.75 9.92 31.46
C ALA A 18 34.34 10.23 30.92
N ALA A 19 33.94 9.52 29.87
CA ALA A 19 32.54 9.39 29.53
C ALA A 19 31.90 8.61 30.67
N ALA A 20 31.52 9.32 31.74
CA ALA A 20 30.41 8.89 32.57
C ALA A 20 29.19 8.99 31.66
N SER A 21 28.93 7.93 30.89
CA SER A 21 27.57 7.64 30.48
C SER A 21 26.78 7.62 31.77
N CYS A 22 25.81 8.53 31.92
CA CYS A 22 24.77 8.33 32.90
C CYS A 22 24.09 7.01 32.54
N GLU A 23 24.55 5.90 33.13
CA GLU A 23 23.64 4.81 33.42
C GLU A 23 22.56 5.44 34.29
N HIS A 24 21.43 5.74 33.66
CA HIS A 24 20.21 5.94 34.40
C HIS A 24 19.93 4.58 35.03
N GLU A 25 20.21 4.44 36.33
CA GLU A 25 19.72 3.29 37.09
C GLU A 25 18.23 3.18 36.78
N GLU A 26 17.84 2.08 36.16
CA GLU A 26 16.44 1.75 35.95
C GLU A 26 15.78 1.66 37.33
N ILE A 27 15.20 2.77 37.82
CA ILE A 27 14.43 2.83 39.06
C ILE A 27 13.04 2.23 38.81
N TYR A 28 12.97 1.13 38.08
CA TYR A 28 11.76 0.36 37.90
C TYR A 28 11.77 -0.76 38.93
N GLU A 29 10.66 -0.92 39.64
CA GLU A 29 10.38 -2.25 40.17
C GLU A 29 10.40 -3.21 38.96
N PRO A 30 11.07 -4.37 39.07
CA PRO A 30 11.03 -5.36 38.00
C PRO A 30 9.57 -5.60 37.58
N LEU A 31 9.34 -5.57 36.27
CA LEU A 31 8.01 -5.81 35.72
C LEU A 31 7.58 -7.24 36.06
N GLU A 32 6.63 -7.37 36.98
CA GLU A 32 5.94 -8.60 37.30
C GLU A 32 4.57 -8.54 36.65
N PHE A 33 4.25 -9.55 35.84
CA PHE A 33 2.93 -9.66 35.26
C PHE A 33 2.54 -11.13 35.12
N SER A 34 1.26 -11.41 35.34
CA SER A 34 0.69 -12.73 35.18
C SER A 34 -0.76 -12.64 34.71
N VAL A 35 -1.16 -13.62 33.91
CA VAL A 35 -2.53 -13.75 33.40
C VAL A 35 -3.05 -15.12 33.79
N GLN A 36 -4.18 -15.16 34.50
CA GLN A 36 -4.85 -16.39 34.89
C GLN A 36 -6.21 -16.54 34.22
N LEU A 37 -6.39 -17.68 33.58
CA LEU A 37 -7.65 -18.16 33.02
C LEU A 37 -8.36 -19.10 33.99
N ALA A 38 -9.57 -19.51 33.62
CA ALA A 38 -10.27 -20.56 34.34
C ALA A 38 -9.50 -21.89 34.21
N PRO A 39 -9.48 -22.75 35.25
CA PRO A 39 -8.67 -23.98 35.24
C PRO A 39 -8.98 -24.96 34.10
N THR A 40 -10.20 -24.92 33.56
CA THR A 40 -10.63 -25.77 32.44
C THR A 40 -10.00 -25.36 31.12
N ASN A 41 -9.59 -24.10 30.98
CA ASN A 41 -9.01 -23.52 29.77
C ASN A 41 -9.82 -23.80 28.48
N THR A 42 -11.11 -24.05 28.66
CA THR A 42 -12.09 -24.42 27.63
C THR A 42 -13.35 -23.59 27.88
N TYR A 43 -13.81 -22.90 26.84
CA TYR A 43 -14.90 -21.94 26.87
C TYR A 43 -15.92 -22.24 25.77
N ARG A 44 -17.08 -21.62 25.82
CA ARG A 44 -18.11 -21.76 24.78
C ARG A 44 -18.21 -20.50 23.94
N THR A 45 -18.57 -20.65 22.67
CA THR A 45 -18.86 -19.49 21.82
C THR A 45 -19.97 -18.63 22.45
N GLY A 46 -19.79 -17.31 22.41
CA GLY A 46 -20.71 -16.34 23.03
C GLY A 46 -20.53 -16.14 24.55
N ASP A 47 -19.86 -17.05 25.26
CA ASP A 47 -19.53 -16.87 26.67
C ASP A 47 -18.24 -16.04 26.83
N PRO A 48 -18.17 -15.14 27.83
CA PRO A 48 -16.97 -14.33 28.04
C PRO A 48 -15.79 -15.15 28.57
N VAL A 49 -14.62 -14.98 27.94
CA VAL A 49 -13.33 -15.42 28.46
C VAL A 49 -12.76 -14.30 29.32
N VAL A 50 -12.58 -14.58 30.61
CA VAL A 50 -12.04 -13.62 31.59
C VAL A 50 -10.57 -13.91 31.85
N PHE A 51 -9.73 -12.92 31.55
CA PHE A 51 -8.29 -12.88 31.80
C PHE A 51 -8.06 -12.11 33.09
N ASN A 52 -7.68 -12.79 34.17
CA ASN A 52 -7.40 -12.15 35.46
C ASN A 52 -5.93 -11.74 35.50
N PHE A 53 -5.64 -10.51 35.87
CA PHE A 53 -4.29 -9.96 35.88
C PHE A 53 -3.74 -9.87 37.30
N GLY A 54 -2.45 -10.14 37.43
CA GLY A 54 -1.68 -9.89 38.64
C GLY A 54 -0.34 -9.25 38.30
N GLY A 55 0.27 -8.57 39.27
CA GLY A 55 1.55 -7.87 39.12
C GLY A 55 1.39 -6.36 38.98
N ASN A 56 2.41 -5.69 38.44
CA ASN A 56 2.61 -4.24 38.48
C ASN A 56 2.69 -3.59 37.08
N ALA A 57 2.13 -4.23 36.04
CA ALA A 57 2.08 -3.63 34.70
C ALA A 57 1.21 -2.37 34.66
N ASP A 58 1.74 -1.26 34.17
CA ASP A 58 1.02 0.02 34.02
C ASP A 58 0.36 0.17 32.65
N PHE A 59 0.99 -0.38 31.61
CA PHE A 59 0.48 -0.42 30.25
C PHE A 59 0.16 -1.85 29.86
N ILE A 60 -1.00 -2.06 29.25
CA ILE A 60 -1.40 -3.36 28.69
C ILE A 60 -2.04 -3.12 27.32
N THR A 61 -1.48 -3.75 26.29
CA THR A 61 -2.05 -3.85 24.95
C THR A 61 -2.29 -5.32 24.62
N VAL A 62 -3.50 -5.67 24.22
CA VAL A 62 -3.91 -7.05 23.95
C VAL A 62 -4.11 -7.30 22.46
N TRP A 63 -3.61 -8.44 21.99
CA TRP A 63 -3.98 -9.09 20.74
C TRP A 63 -4.82 -10.31 21.10
N THR A 64 -6.09 -10.32 20.72
CA THR A 64 -7.09 -11.32 21.13
C THR A 64 -6.96 -12.64 20.36
N GLY A 65 -6.17 -12.68 19.29
CA GLY A 65 -5.85 -13.91 18.58
C GLY A 65 -6.95 -14.41 17.64
N ASP A 66 -8.08 -13.70 17.52
CA ASP A 66 -9.01 -13.85 16.41
C ASP A 66 -8.47 -13.17 15.13
N PRO A 67 -8.98 -13.54 13.93
CA PRO A 67 -8.48 -13.00 12.67
C PRO A 67 -8.42 -11.47 12.65
N GLY A 68 -7.25 -10.90 12.31
CA GLY A 68 -7.01 -9.46 12.32
C GLY A 68 -6.43 -8.92 13.65
N HIS A 69 -6.39 -9.75 14.69
CA HIS A 69 -5.88 -9.42 16.02
C HIS A 69 -4.86 -10.45 16.53
N GLU A 70 -4.09 -11.09 15.63
CA GLU A 70 -3.07 -12.08 15.97
C GLU A 70 -1.67 -11.44 16.12
N TYR A 71 -1.05 -11.54 17.29
CA TYR A 71 0.26 -10.90 17.55
C TYR A 71 1.39 -11.34 16.62
N LYS A 72 1.37 -12.60 16.17
CA LYS A 72 2.32 -13.13 15.18
C LYS A 72 2.28 -12.35 13.84
N HIS A 73 1.17 -11.68 13.53
CA HIS A 73 0.94 -10.92 12.30
C HIS A 73 1.04 -9.40 12.48
N ARG A 74 1.41 -8.91 13.68
CA ARG A 74 1.54 -7.47 13.98
C ARG A 74 2.53 -6.68 13.10
N ASN A 75 3.46 -7.37 12.46
CA ASN A 75 4.46 -6.78 11.55
C ASN A 75 4.26 -7.26 10.10
N ARG A 76 3.18 -7.98 9.82
CA ARG A 76 2.89 -8.51 8.48
C ARG A 76 2.40 -7.36 7.61
N THR A 77 3.11 -7.10 6.52
CA THR A 77 2.72 -6.10 5.52
C THR A 77 2.39 -6.72 4.17
N LYS A 78 2.61 -8.03 4.02
CA LYS A 78 2.36 -8.80 2.80
C LYS A 78 1.92 -10.23 3.13
N VAL A 79 1.14 -10.82 2.23
CA VAL A 79 0.87 -12.27 2.20
C VAL A 79 1.69 -12.94 1.09
N ASP A 80 1.79 -14.26 1.10
CA ASP A 80 2.35 -14.99 -0.04
C ASP A 80 1.44 -14.78 -1.27
N ILE A 81 2.04 -14.69 -2.47
CA ILE A 81 1.27 -14.61 -3.72
C ILE A 81 0.39 -15.87 -3.88
N ALA A 82 0.83 -17.02 -3.37
CA ALA A 82 0.04 -18.25 -3.36
C ALA A 82 -1.24 -18.17 -2.52
N ASP A 83 -1.36 -17.18 -1.63
CA ASP A 83 -2.53 -16.93 -0.80
C ASP A 83 -3.51 -15.91 -1.40
N ILE A 84 -3.22 -15.42 -2.62
CA ILE A 84 -4.17 -14.65 -3.43
C ILE A 84 -5.16 -15.60 -4.10
N GLU A 85 -6.45 -15.38 -3.89
CA GLU A 85 -7.52 -16.12 -4.57
C GLU A 85 -7.81 -15.52 -5.94
N SER A 86 -7.92 -14.19 -6.02
CA SER A 86 -8.16 -13.48 -7.29
C SER A 86 -7.78 -12.01 -7.20
N CYS A 87 -7.26 -11.46 -8.29
CA CYS A 87 -7.15 -10.01 -8.51
C CYS A 87 -8.00 -9.61 -9.71
N GLU A 88 -8.81 -8.56 -9.54
CA GLU A 88 -9.74 -8.07 -10.55
C GLU A 88 -9.52 -6.58 -10.78
N LEU A 89 -9.28 -6.19 -12.04
CA LEU A 89 -9.29 -4.79 -12.47
C LEU A 89 -10.68 -4.47 -13.04
N GLU A 90 -11.37 -3.53 -12.41
CA GLU A 90 -12.59 -2.91 -12.91
C GLU A 90 -12.24 -1.57 -13.55
N ILE A 91 -12.74 -1.35 -14.77
CA ILE A 91 -12.63 -0.09 -15.51
C ILE A 91 -14.03 0.36 -15.86
N GLU A 92 -14.48 1.45 -15.26
CA GLU A 92 -15.63 2.19 -15.78
C GLU A 92 -15.14 3.17 -16.86
N ILE A 93 -15.71 3.10 -18.06
CA ILE A 93 -15.34 3.95 -19.18
C ILE A 93 -16.57 4.58 -19.83
N SER A 94 -16.53 5.90 -20.00
CA SER A 94 -17.51 6.68 -20.76
C SER A 94 -16.83 7.34 -21.95
N GLN A 95 -17.51 7.28 -23.09
CA GLN A 95 -17.01 7.71 -24.38
C GLN A 95 -17.98 8.71 -25.02
N GLN A 96 -17.45 9.80 -25.56
CA GLN A 96 -18.26 10.84 -26.19
C GLN A 96 -17.56 11.39 -27.43
N TYR A 97 -18.37 11.72 -28.45
CA TYR A 97 -17.93 12.20 -29.76
C TYR A 97 -17.08 11.18 -30.52
N GLY A 98 -16.85 11.44 -31.81
CA GLY A 98 -16.08 10.58 -32.69
C GLY A 98 -16.67 9.17 -32.84
N THR A 99 -16.08 8.40 -33.76
CA THR A 99 -16.45 7.00 -34.02
C THR A 99 -15.24 6.08 -34.16
N LEU A 100 -14.03 6.63 -34.24
CA LEU A 100 -12.79 5.86 -34.32
C LEU A 100 -12.36 5.40 -32.93
N ASN A 101 -11.94 4.14 -32.77
CA ASN A 101 -11.30 3.72 -31.53
C ASN A 101 -9.84 4.19 -31.54
N ASN A 102 -9.48 4.97 -30.54
CA ASN A 102 -8.19 5.67 -30.46
C ASN A 102 -7.63 5.66 -29.04
N LEU A 103 -8.03 4.65 -28.26
CA LEU A 103 -7.54 4.31 -26.94
C LEU A 103 -7.27 2.81 -26.91
N ASP A 104 -6.05 2.45 -26.55
CA ASP A 104 -5.72 1.10 -26.14
C ASP A 104 -5.44 1.04 -24.63
N LEU A 105 -5.83 -0.09 -24.02
CA LEU A 105 -5.65 -0.40 -22.61
C LEU A 105 -4.87 -1.71 -22.48
N PHE A 106 -3.92 -1.78 -21.54
CA PHE A 106 -3.01 -2.91 -21.44
C PHE A 106 -2.69 -3.26 -19.98
N ALA A 107 -2.56 -4.56 -19.67
CA ALA A 107 -2.13 -5.04 -18.35
C ALA A 107 -0.88 -5.92 -18.47
N GLY A 108 0.02 -5.85 -17.49
CA GLY A 108 1.23 -6.66 -17.45
C GLY A 108 1.93 -6.65 -16.10
N ASN A 109 3.02 -7.41 -15.99
CA ASN A 109 3.84 -7.47 -14.78
C ASN A 109 5.36 -7.43 -15.02
N LYS A 110 5.79 -7.21 -16.27
CA LYS A 110 7.22 -7.09 -16.63
C LYS A 110 7.71 -5.63 -16.67
N PHE A 111 6.78 -4.68 -16.55
CA PHE A 111 7.10 -3.27 -16.63
C PHE A 111 7.78 -2.80 -15.34
N ALA A 112 8.99 -2.25 -15.47
CA ALA A 112 9.78 -1.82 -14.32
C ALA A 112 9.36 -0.43 -13.77
N GLY A 113 8.41 0.25 -14.44
CA GLY A 113 8.07 1.63 -14.14
C GLY A 113 8.81 2.63 -15.03
N LEU A 114 8.35 3.88 -14.99
CA LEU A 114 9.07 5.05 -15.52
C LEU A 114 9.69 5.83 -14.36
N ASN A 115 10.78 6.54 -14.63
CA ASN A 115 11.35 7.51 -13.70
C ASN A 115 10.37 8.65 -13.39
N GLY A 116 9.65 9.13 -14.40
CA GLY A 116 8.64 10.19 -14.27
C GLY A 116 9.19 11.61 -14.24
N SER A 117 10.51 11.79 -14.30
CA SER A 117 11.16 13.10 -14.34
C SER A 117 12.42 13.17 -15.22
N ASP A 118 12.83 12.04 -15.81
CA ASP A 118 14.01 11.93 -16.68
C ASP A 118 13.61 11.37 -18.05
N ALA A 119 13.29 12.29 -18.96
CA ALA A 119 12.81 11.94 -20.30
C ALA A 119 13.86 11.17 -21.13
N ALA A 120 15.15 11.35 -20.86
CA ALA A 120 16.21 10.64 -21.57
C ALA A 120 16.23 9.15 -21.18
N THR A 121 15.88 8.84 -19.92
CA THR A 121 15.75 7.48 -19.40
C THR A 121 14.42 6.85 -19.82
N ASP A 122 13.31 7.59 -19.76
CA ASP A 122 11.96 7.03 -19.99
C ASP A 122 11.62 6.87 -21.46
N ARG A 123 12.08 7.76 -22.34
CA ARG A 123 11.74 7.73 -23.77
C ARG A 123 12.07 6.39 -24.44
N PRO A 124 13.28 5.80 -24.29
CA PRO A 124 13.59 4.51 -24.90
C PRO A 124 12.68 3.38 -24.41
N VAL A 125 12.19 3.45 -23.16
CA VAL A 125 11.27 2.45 -22.61
C VAL A 125 9.92 2.53 -23.31
N VAL A 126 9.35 3.72 -23.44
CA VAL A 126 8.04 3.92 -24.10
C VAL A 126 8.13 3.63 -25.60
N GLU A 127 9.21 4.04 -26.25
CA GLU A 127 9.48 3.72 -27.67
C GLU A 127 9.60 2.21 -27.91
N ALA A 128 10.26 1.47 -26.99
CA ALA A 128 10.37 0.01 -27.11
C ALA A 128 9.00 -0.69 -26.93
N ILE A 129 8.16 -0.21 -26.02
CA ILE A 129 6.78 -0.71 -25.84
C ILE A 129 5.97 -0.47 -27.10
N ALA A 130 6.01 0.75 -27.66
CA ALA A 130 5.31 1.12 -28.87
C ALA A 130 5.80 0.33 -30.10
N ALA A 131 7.12 0.19 -30.27
CA ALA A 131 7.71 -0.52 -31.40
C ALA A 131 7.43 -2.03 -31.40
N ASN A 132 7.18 -2.61 -30.23
CA ASN A 132 6.80 -4.01 -30.08
C ASN A 132 5.27 -4.21 -30.06
N ASP A 133 4.48 -3.19 -30.41
CA ASP A 133 3.01 -3.22 -30.42
C ASP A 133 2.41 -3.77 -29.10
N CYS A 134 3.04 -3.40 -27.98
CA CYS A 134 2.69 -3.88 -26.64
C CYS A 134 2.63 -5.42 -26.51
N ALA A 135 3.39 -6.20 -27.30
CA ALA A 135 3.26 -7.66 -27.34
C ALA A 135 3.60 -8.38 -26.01
N ASP A 136 4.38 -7.73 -25.13
CA ASP A 136 4.65 -8.23 -23.77
C ASP A 136 3.54 -7.90 -22.76
N TRP A 137 2.52 -7.16 -23.18
CA TRP A 137 1.34 -6.81 -22.40
C TRP A 137 0.11 -7.58 -22.89
N THR A 138 -0.89 -7.72 -22.02
CA THR A 138 -2.22 -8.17 -22.42
C THR A 138 -3.09 -6.98 -22.76
N LYS A 139 -3.60 -6.92 -24.00
CA LYS A 139 -4.61 -5.93 -24.38
C LYS A 139 -5.94 -6.18 -23.65
N LEU A 140 -6.50 -5.12 -23.09
CA LEU A 140 -7.77 -5.13 -22.37
C LEU A 140 -8.87 -4.63 -23.29
N GLU A 141 -9.66 -5.56 -23.82
CA GLU A 141 -10.71 -5.27 -24.80
C GLU A 141 -11.93 -4.62 -24.13
N PHE A 142 -12.37 -3.50 -24.68
CA PHE A 142 -13.64 -2.84 -24.34
C PHE A 142 -14.40 -2.50 -25.62
N THR A 143 -15.70 -2.29 -25.56
CA THR A 143 -16.50 -1.94 -26.75
C THR A 143 -16.53 -0.42 -26.93
N PRO A 144 -16.04 0.12 -28.07
CA PRO A 144 -16.14 1.54 -28.33
C PRO A 144 -17.60 1.97 -28.55
N ASN A 145 -18.09 2.94 -27.77
CA ASN A 145 -19.42 3.54 -27.93
C ASN A 145 -19.31 5.08 -27.96
N ASN A 146 -20.38 5.81 -28.22
CA ASN A 146 -20.39 7.29 -28.16
C ASN A 146 -21.55 7.83 -27.32
N ALA A 147 -22.08 7.00 -26.42
CA ALA A 147 -23.33 7.24 -25.71
C ALA A 147 -23.19 8.26 -24.56
N ASN A 148 -21.97 8.71 -24.25
CA ASN A 148 -21.66 9.55 -23.09
C ASN A 148 -22.20 8.93 -21.78
N LYS A 149 -22.11 7.61 -21.68
CA LYS A 149 -22.56 6.79 -20.56
C LYS A 149 -21.39 5.93 -20.10
N PHE A 150 -21.25 5.76 -18.78
CA PHE A 150 -20.31 4.81 -18.22
C PHE A 150 -20.77 3.38 -18.45
N GLU A 151 -19.84 2.56 -18.93
CA GLU A 151 -19.93 1.11 -19.00
C GLU A 151 -18.77 0.53 -18.19
N THR A 152 -19.04 -0.56 -17.48
CA THR A 152 -18.07 -1.22 -16.61
C THR A 152 -17.53 -2.46 -17.30
N TYR A 153 -16.21 -2.59 -17.33
CA TYR A 153 -15.48 -3.74 -17.84
C TYR A 153 -14.60 -4.30 -16.73
N THR A 154 -14.52 -5.63 -16.67
CA THR A 154 -13.86 -6.34 -15.58
C THR A 154 -12.85 -7.32 -16.17
N TYR A 155 -11.63 -7.33 -15.63
CA TYR A 155 -10.52 -8.12 -16.13
C TYR A 155 -9.85 -8.89 -15.00
N ASP A 156 -9.64 -10.19 -15.21
CA ASP A 156 -8.80 -11.00 -14.33
C ASP A 156 -7.33 -10.66 -14.54
N ILE A 157 -6.71 -10.13 -13.49
CA ILE A 157 -5.30 -9.73 -13.43
C ILE A 157 -4.51 -10.55 -12.41
N THR A 158 -5.05 -11.68 -11.93
CA THR A 158 -4.43 -12.53 -10.89
C THR A 158 -3.02 -12.95 -11.26
N ARG A 159 -2.78 -13.25 -12.55
CA ARG A 159 -1.46 -13.64 -13.06
C ARG A 159 -0.39 -12.53 -13.01
N PHE A 160 -0.78 -11.31 -12.66
CA PHE A 160 0.11 -10.15 -12.56
C PHE A 160 0.30 -9.67 -11.12
N ALA A 161 -0.21 -10.40 -10.13
CA ALA A 161 -0.30 -9.93 -8.74
C ALA A 161 1.05 -9.61 -8.08
N ASP A 162 2.14 -10.16 -8.58
CA ASP A 162 3.49 -9.93 -8.06
C ASP A 162 4.02 -8.51 -8.36
N SER A 163 3.64 -7.94 -9.50
CA SER A 163 4.12 -6.63 -9.95
C SER A 163 3.17 -6.03 -11.00
N PHE A 164 1.90 -5.83 -10.65
CA PHE A 164 0.88 -5.41 -11.60
C PHE A 164 1.10 -3.97 -12.09
N SER A 165 1.05 -3.80 -13.41
CA SER A 165 1.01 -2.50 -14.09
C SER A 165 -0.15 -2.44 -15.08
N TRP A 166 -0.67 -1.23 -15.26
CA TRP A 166 -1.73 -0.91 -16.21
C TRP A 166 -1.29 0.23 -17.12
N GLY A 167 -1.42 0.06 -18.44
CA GLY A 167 -1.01 1.03 -19.45
C GLY A 167 -2.18 1.52 -20.29
N MET A 168 -2.05 2.75 -20.77
CA MET A 168 -3.02 3.42 -21.64
C MET A 168 -2.27 4.07 -22.80
N HIS A 169 -2.77 3.93 -24.02
CA HIS A 169 -2.22 4.61 -25.21
C HIS A 169 -3.33 5.33 -25.98
N LEU A 170 -3.22 6.65 -26.06
CA LEU A 170 -4.07 7.52 -26.86
C LEU A 170 -3.30 7.92 -28.10
N PHE A 171 -3.85 7.65 -29.27
CA PHE A 171 -3.20 7.90 -30.55
C PHE A 171 -4.15 8.56 -31.53
N TYR A 172 -3.64 9.34 -32.49
CA TYR A 172 -4.48 9.98 -33.52
C TYR A 172 -4.24 9.37 -34.90
N PRO A 173 -5.07 8.42 -35.37
CA PRO A 173 -4.76 7.64 -36.57
C PRO A 173 -4.89 8.45 -37.86
N ASP A 174 -5.81 9.42 -37.88
CA ASP A 174 -6.07 10.27 -39.04
C ASP A 174 -6.47 11.67 -38.56
N PRO A 175 -5.65 12.71 -38.87
CA PRO A 175 -5.93 14.11 -38.56
C PRO A 175 -7.27 14.66 -39.09
N LYS A 176 -7.97 13.92 -39.95
CA LYS A 176 -9.29 14.28 -40.48
C LYS A 176 -10.44 13.74 -39.65
N THR A 177 -10.18 12.97 -38.60
CA THR A 177 -11.21 12.35 -37.77
C THR A 177 -11.41 13.10 -36.45
N THR A 178 -12.60 13.06 -35.88
CA THR A 178 -12.83 13.62 -34.54
C THR A 178 -12.21 12.70 -33.49
N MET A 179 -11.38 13.26 -32.62
CA MET A 179 -10.79 12.54 -31.48
C MET A 179 -11.85 12.43 -30.37
N ARG A 180 -12.10 11.21 -29.88
CA ARG A 180 -13.07 10.96 -28.81
C ARG A 180 -12.64 11.57 -27.47
N THR A 181 -13.64 11.88 -26.64
CA THR A 181 -13.43 12.11 -25.21
C THR A 181 -13.57 10.78 -24.47
N TYR A 182 -12.63 10.48 -23.59
CA TYR A 182 -12.66 9.34 -22.68
C TYR A 182 -12.71 9.80 -21.23
N ARG A 183 -13.52 9.13 -20.42
CA ARG A 183 -13.63 9.33 -18.97
C ARG A 183 -13.56 7.96 -18.31
N ILE A 184 -12.57 7.76 -17.44
CA ILE A 184 -12.18 6.43 -16.96
C ILE A 184 -12.04 6.45 -15.44
N ASN A 185 -12.67 5.48 -14.76
CA ASN A 185 -12.50 5.23 -13.34
C ASN A 185 -11.97 3.79 -13.14
N PRO A 186 -10.74 3.62 -12.63
CA PRO A 186 -10.20 2.31 -12.30
C PRO A 186 -10.45 1.92 -10.83
N LYS A 187 -10.61 0.62 -10.58
CA LYS A 187 -10.62 0.02 -9.24
C LYS A 187 -10.01 -1.38 -9.31
N ILE A 188 -9.14 -1.73 -8.37
CA ILE A 188 -8.62 -3.09 -8.24
C ILE A 188 -9.19 -3.72 -6.98
N THR A 189 -9.68 -4.95 -7.10
CA THR A 189 -10.16 -5.76 -5.97
C THR A 189 -9.30 -7.01 -5.85
N VAL A 190 -8.76 -7.27 -4.66
CA VAL A 190 -7.94 -8.44 -4.37
C VAL A 190 -8.59 -9.25 -3.26
N LYS A 191 -8.82 -10.53 -3.55
CA LYS A 191 -9.32 -11.50 -2.57
C LYS A 191 -8.18 -12.39 -2.12
N PHE A 192 -8.04 -12.54 -0.81
CA PHE A 192 -7.04 -13.37 -0.17
C PHE A 192 -7.71 -14.54 0.55
N LYS A 193 -6.98 -15.65 0.69
CA LYS A 193 -7.44 -16.77 1.51
C LYS A 193 -7.46 -16.37 2.97
N GLY A 194 -8.62 -16.45 3.60
CA GLY A 194 -8.76 -16.21 5.05
C GLY A 194 -8.51 -14.77 5.50
N HIS A 195 -8.53 -13.80 4.58
CA HIS A 195 -8.42 -12.38 4.91
C HIS A 195 -9.47 -11.55 4.18
N ASP A 196 -9.72 -10.35 4.70
CA ASP A 196 -10.63 -9.40 4.08
C ASP A 196 -10.17 -9.01 2.67
N THR A 197 -11.15 -8.65 1.84
CA THR A 197 -10.90 -8.17 0.48
C THR A 197 -10.22 -6.80 0.54
N GLN A 198 -9.11 -6.68 -0.19
CA GLN A 198 -8.40 -5.40 -0.36
C GLN A 198 -8.91 -4.70 -1.62
N VAL A 199 -9.11 -3.38 -1.53
CA VAL A 199 -9.51 -2.55 -2.66
C VAL A 199 -8.46 -1.45 -2.85
N TYR A 200 -7.97 -1.30 -4.07
CA TYR A 200 -7.14 -0.17 -4.49
C TYR A 200 -8.02 0.72 -5.37
N ASN A 201 -8.27 1.94 -4.89
CA ASN A 201 -8.97 2.95 -5.66
C ASN A 201 -7.97 3.79 -6.44
N TYR A 202 -8.46 4.67 -7.33
CA TYR A 202 -7.61 5.57 -8.09
C TYR A 202 -6.52 6.31 -7.28
N PRO A 203 -6.77 6.83 -6.05
CA PRO A 203 -5.71 7.48 -5.26
C PRO A 203 -4.55 6.56 -4.86
N ASP A 204 -4.76 5.25 -4.85
CA ASP A 204 -3.74 4.24 -4.56
C ASP A 204 -2.93 3.86 -5.82
N MET A 205 -3.28 4.43 -6.98
CA MET A 205 -2.66 4.14 -8.27
C MET A 205 -1.83 5.34 -8.74
N GLU A 206 -0.51 5.15 -8.83
CA GLU A 206 0.40 6.18 -9.33
C GLU A 206 0.57 6.07 -10.84
N PHE A 207 0.17 7.11 -11.59
CA PHE A 207 0.35 7.17 -13.04
C PHE A 207 1.47 8.11 -13.45
N VAL A 208 2.28 7.68 -14.42
CA VAL A 208 3.23 8.53 -15.14
C VAL A 208 2.80 8.66 -16.59
N PRO A 209 2.45 9.88 -17.06
CA PRO A 209 2.18 10.14 -18.47
C PRO A 209 3.47 10.29 -19.26
N PHE A 210 3.46 9.92 -20.53
CA PHE A 210 4.56 10.18 -21.46
C PHE A 210 4.06 10.35 -22.88
N SER A 211 4.49 11.39 -23.58
CA SER A 211 4.11 11.66 -24.96
C SER A 211 5.27 11.44 -25.92
N LEU A 212 5.00 10.66 -26.97
CA LEU A 212 5.91 10.48 -28.10
C LEU A 212 5.62 11.45 -29.26
N ALA A 213 4.58 12.29 -29.13
CA ALA A 213 4.29 13.33 -30.11
C ALA A 213 5.47 14.31 -30.23
N SER A 214 5.87 14.62 -31.46
CA SER A 214 6.93 15.57 -31.79
C SER A 214 6.70 16.95 -31.15
N GLN A 215 5.44 17.40 -31.05
CA GLN A 215 5.07 18.66 -30.44
C GLN A 215 5.30 18.72 -28.91
N HIS A 216 5.52 17.56 -28.27
CA HIS A 216 5.81 17.43 -26.84
C HIS A 216 7.26 16.99 -26.59
N ALA A 217 8.16 17.11 -27.58
CA ALA A 217 9.55 16.65 -27.44
C ALA A 217 10.27 17.29 -26.23
N ASP A 218 10.00 18.57 -25.97
CA ASP A 218 10.60 19.34 -24.86
C ASP A 218 9.91 19.10 -23.50
N ASP A 219 8.66 18.63 -23.50
CA ASP A 219 7.88 18.33 -22.29
C ASP A 219 7.01 17.07 -22.51
N PRO A 220 7.62 15.87 -22.50
CA PRO A 220 6.91 14.64 -22.81
C PRO A 220 5.99 14.20 -21.67
N TYR A 221 6.17 14.70 -20.45
CA TYR A 221 5.32 14.37 -19.31
C TYR A 221 4.03 15.20 -19.27
N ILE A 222 3.67 15.87 -20.37
CA ILE A 222 2.50 16.75 -20.44
C ILE A 222 1.21 16.06 -19.98
N HIS A 223 0.54 16.67 -19.01
CA HIS A 223 -0.76 16.26 -18.49
C HIS A 223 -1.42 17.44 -17.78
N ASN A 224 -2.73 17.36 -17.55
CA ASN A 224 -3.50 18.36 -16.82
C ASN A 224 -3.37 19.80 -17.36
N VAL A 225 -3.00 19.93 -18.63
CA VAL A 225 -3.00 21.21 -19.32
C VAL A 225 -4.43 21.59 -19.69
N SER A 226 -4.75 22.88 -19.53
CA SER A 226 -6.06 23.41 -19.92
C SER A 226 -6.31 23.24 -21.42
N GLY A 227 -7.56 22.99 -21.79
CA GLY A 227 -7.96 22.72 -23.18
C GLY A 227 -8.14 21.24 -23.50
N ASN A 228 -8.21 20.96 -24.81
CA ASN A 228 -8.44 19.63 -25.38
C ASN A 228 -7.11 18.94 -25.75
N GLY A 229 -7.16 17.64 -26.03
CA GLY A 229 -6.03 16.87 -26.55
C GLY A 229 -4.97 16.48 -25.52
N ASN A 230 -5.32 16.55 -24.23
CA ASN A 230 -4.42 16.18 -23.14
C ASN A 230 -5.11 15.22 -22.18
N LEU A 231 -4.33 14.27 -21.65
CA LEU A 231 -4.69 13.49 -20.48
C LEU A 231 -4.81 14.37 -19.25
N LYS A 232 -5.83 14.10 -18.44
CA LYS A 232 -6.13 14.79 -17.20
C LYS A 232 -6.34 13.79 -16.09
N PHE A 233 -5.59 13.96 -15.01
CA PHE A 233 -5.61 13.12 -13.82
C PHE A 233 -6.29 13.90 -12.69
N GLN A 234 -7.32 13.32 -12.08
CA GLN A 234 -8.02 13.92 -10.95
C GLN A 234 -7.06 14.22 -9.79
N GLY A 235 -7.33 15.30 -9.06
CA GLY A 235 -6.61 15.67 -7.83
C GLY A 235 -5.45 16.63 -8.04
N GLN A 236 -5.15 17.04 -9.27
CA GLN A 236 -4.05 17.95 -9.62
C GLN A 236 -4.57 19.25 -10.27
N PRO A 237 -3.80 20.36 -10.23
CA PRO A 237 -4.16 21.59 -10.93
C PRO A 237 -4.39 21.35 -12.42
N GLY A 238 -5.53 21.81 -12.95
CA GLY A 238 -5.90 21.61 -14.37
C GLY A 238 -6.59 20.27 -14.68
N SER A 239 -6.92 19.48 -13.64
CA SER A 239 -7.71 18.27 -13.75
C SER A 239 -9.12 18.49 -14.32
N ASN A 240 -9.76 17.40 -14.71
CA ASN A 240 -11.18 17.35 -15.03
C ASN A 240 -11.85 16.31 -14.12
N ASN A 241 -12.68 16.77 -13.18
CA ASN A 241 -13.28 15.91 -12.15
C ASN A 241 -14.54 15.17 -12.63
N THR A 242 -14.74 15.02 -13.95
CA THR A 242 -15.84 14.20 -14.50
C THR A 242 -15.55 12.69 -14.47
N ALA A 243 -14.30 12.30 -14.23
CA ALA A 243 -13.84 10.95 -13.90
C ALA A 243 -12.46 11.03 -13.23
N ASN A 244 -11.89 9.89 -12.84
CA ASN A 244 -10.52 9.85 -12.31
C ASN A 244 -9.47 10.19 -13.37
N ILE A 245 -9.62 9.63 -14.57
CA ILE A 245 -8.76 9.90 -15.73
C ILE A 245 -9.65 10.40 -16.88
N VAL A 246 -9.28 11.53 -17.48
CA VAL A 246 -10.03 12.13 -18.59
C VAL A 246 -9.09 12.46 -19.73
N PHE A 247 -9.38 11.95 -20.93
CA PHE A 247 -8.82 12.50 -22.16
C PHE A 247 -9.90 13.35 -22.84
N GLN A 248 -9.65 14.65 -22.98
CA GLN A 248 -10.60 15.58 -23.57
C GLN A 248 -10.47 15.58 -25.12
N GLY A 249 -11.49 15.09 -25.81
CA GLY A 249 -11.51 15.02 -27.28
C GLY A 249 -11.60 16.39 -27.96
N PHE A 250 -11.45 16.39 -29.29
CA PHE A 250 -11.42 17.58 -30.14
C PHE A 250 -11.90 17.30 -31.56
N SER A 251 -12.29 18.36 -32.29
CA SER A 251 -12.72 18.27 -33.68
C SER A 251 -11.59 17.90 -34.64
N ALA A 252 -11.93 17.25 -35.74
CA ALA A 252 -11.00 16.97 -36.84
C ALA A 252 -10.13 18.19 -37.21
N GLY A 253 -8.84 17.96 -37.42
CA GLY A 253 -7.86 18.97 -37.84
C GLY A 253 -7.41 19.94 -36.75
N ALA A 254 -7.87 19.79 -35.49
CA ALA A 254 -7.45 20.69 -34.41
C ALA A 254 -6.00 20.47 -33.97
N PHE A 255 -5.49 19.24 -34.08
CA PHE A 255 -4.11 18.87 -33.75
C PHE A 255 -3.50 18.07 -34.90
N PRO A 256 -2.19 18.18 -35.13
CA PRO A 256 -1.52 17.41 -36.19
C PRO A 256 -1.31 15.94 -35.79
N GLU A 257 -1.14 15.67 -34.50
CA GLU A 257 -0.89 14.34 -33.94
C GLU A 257 -1.33 14.26 -32.47
N ILE A 258 -1.61 13.04 -32.01
CA ILE A 258 -1.64 12.67 -30.59
C ILE A 258 -0.92 11.33 -30.50
N ASP A 259 0.02 11.25 -29.56
CA ASP A 259 0.66 10.01 -29.14
C ASP A 259 1.00 10.18 -27.65
N GLN A 260 0.01 9.88 -26.80
CA GLN A 260 0.06 10.08 -25.36
C GLN A 260 -0.15 8.75 -24.66
N TRP A 261 0.79 8.41 -23.78
CA TRP A 261 0.79 7.23 -22.96
C TRP A 261 0.57 7.60 -21.50
N ALA A 262 0.03 6.67 -20.73
CA ALA A 262 0.06 6.71 -19.28
C ALA A 262 0.26 5.31 -18.73
N PHE A 263 1.17 5.17 -17.78
CA PHE A 263 1.46 3.90 -17.13
C PHE A 263 1.26 4.03 -15.63
N MET A 264 0.46 3.13 -15.07
CA MET A 264 0.43 2.89 -13.64
C MET A 264 1.76 2.23 -13.25
N GLN A 265 2.45 2.82 -12.28
CA GLN A 265 3.66 2.27 -11.69
C GLN A 265 3.40 0.87 -11.13
N PRO A 266 4.37 -0.06 -11.21
CA PRO A 266 4.19 -1.43 -10.78
C PRO A 266 3.86 -1.51 -9.28
N VAL A 267 2.81 -2.24 -8.95
CA VAL A 267 2.40 -2.49 -7.57
C VAL A 267 2.25 -3.98 -7.30
N ALA A 268 2.80 -4.44 -6.18
CA ALA A 268 2.54 -5.78 -5.69
C ALA A 268 1.16 -5.80 -5.03
N LEU A 269 0.27 -6.67 -5.50
CA LEU A 269 -1.12 -6.74 -5.03
C LEU A 269 -1.28 -7.61 -3.77
N ASN A 270 -0.18 -8.02 -3.14
CA ASN A 270 -0.15 -8.86 -1.95
C ASN A 270 0.01 -8.10 -0.63
N THR A 271 -0.16 -6.78 -0.63
CA THR A 271 -0.06 -6.00 0.61
C THR A 271 -1.29 -6.19 1.47
N ILE A 272 -1.08 -6.36 2.77
CA ILE A 272 -2.12 -6.49 3.78
C ILE A 272 -1.77 -5.62 4.98
N SER A 273 -2.79 -5.11 5.68
CA SER A 273 -2.60 -4.40 6.94
C SER A 273 -2.10 -5.35 8.04
N PRO A 274 -1.17 -4.91 8.90
CA PRO A 274 -0.79 -5.69 10.07
C PRO A 274 -1.95 -5.85 11.06
N ASP A 275 -1.97 -6.97 11.76
CA ASP A 275 -2.95 -7.24 12.79
C ASP A 275 -2.77 -6.30 14.00
N THR A 276 -3.88 -5.74 14.48
CA THR A 276 -3.83 -4.68 15.49
C THR A 276 -4.05 -5.20 16.90
N GLY A 277 -3.38 -4.57 17.85
CA GLY A 277 -3.63 -4.77 19.28
C GLY A 277 -4.50 -3.64 19.83
N GLN A 278 -5.31 -3.95 20.82
CA GLN A 278 -6.11 -2.96 21.55
C GLN A 278 -5.37 -2.54 22.83
N ASN A 279 -5.15 -1.24 23.02
CA ASN A 279 -4.70 -0.74 24.32
C ASN A 279 -5.87 -0.81 25.32
N ILE A 280 -5.67 -1.47 26.45
CA ILE A 280 -6.71 -1.71 27.45
C ILE A 280 -6.38 -1.13 28.83
N LYS A 281 -5.11 -0.75 29.07
CA LYS A 281 -4.66 -0.13 30.32
C LYS A 281 -3.61 0.95 30.05
N GLY A 282 -3.75 2.10 30.71
CA GLY A 282 -2.70 3.09 30.92
C GLY A 282 -2.39 3.32 32.41
N VAL A 283 -1.41 4.19 32.70
CA VAL A 283 -0.82 4.40 34.05
C VAL A 283 -1.84 4.72 35.15
N THR A 284 -2.93 5.42 34.81
CA THR A 284 -3.95 5.83 35.78
C THR A 284 -5.04 4.81 36.02
N ASP A 285 -5.07 3.74 35.23
CA ASP A 285 -6.18 2.79 35.19
C ASP A 285 -5.90 1.62 36.15
N ASP A 286 -6.89 1.26 36.96
CA ASP A 286 -6.90 -0.01 37.68
C ASP A 286 -7.68 -1.04 36.87
N LEU A 287 -6.98 -2.03 36.33
CA LEU A 287 -7.54 -3.08 35.48
C LEU A 287 -7.12 -4.45 36.02
N PRO A 288 -7.90 -5.05 36.94
CA PRO A 288 -7.60 -6.36 37.52
C PRO A 288 -7.97 -7.52 36.58
N SER A 289 -8.79 -7.27 35.56
CA SER A 289 -9.14 -8.28 34.57
C SER A 289 -9.60 -7.67 33.25
N TYR A 290 -9.55 -8.48 32.20
CA TYR A 290 -10.11 -8.18 30.88
C TYR A 290 -11.05 -9.31 30.45
N SER A 291 -12.14 -8.98 29.77
CA SER A 291 -13.11 -9.96 29.29
C SER A 291 -13.32 -9.78 27.79
N TYR A 292 -13.33 -10.88 27.05
CA TYR A 292 -13.56 -10.90 25.61
C TYR A 292 -14.48 -12.05 25.20
N ILE A 293 -15.30 -11.85 24.17
CA ILE A 293 -16.26 -12.84 23.68
C ILE A 293 -15.79 -13.34 22.31
N TYR A 294 -15.61 -14.65 22.18
CA TYR A 294 -15.30 -15.31 20.91
C TYR A 294 -16.59 -15.90 20.33
N THR A 295 -16.85 -15.65 19.05
CA THR A 295 -18.07 -16.10 18.37
C THR A 295 -17.88 -17.36 17.53
N GLU A 296 -16.63 -17.77 17.30
CA GLU A 296 -16.29 -18.97 16.53
C GLU A 296 -15.56 -19.99 17.42
N PRO A 297 -15.79 -21.29 17.23
CA PRO A 297 -15.02 -22.31 17.92
C PRO A 297 -13.60 -22.36 17.34
N GLY A 298 -12.61 -22.59 18.21
CA GLY A 298 -11.21 -22.56 17.78
C GLY A 298 -10.23 -22.66 18.94
N THR A 299 -8.94 -22.73 18.60
CA THR A 299 -7.85 -22.56 19.57
C THR A 299 -7.26 -21.19 19.37
N TYR A 300 -7.31 -20.36 20.41
CA TYR A 300 -6.88 -18.96 20.36
C TYR A 300 -5.60 -18.79 21.17
N THR A 301 -4.71 -17.92 20.69
CA THR A 301 -3.54 -17.46 21.45
C THR A 301 -3.66 -15.95 21.63
N VAL A 302 -3.91 -15.53 22.86
CA VAL A 302 -3.98 -14.13 23.24
C VAL A 302 -2.60 -13.68 23.67
N THR A 303 -2.16 -12.52 23.20
CA THR A 303 -0.88 -11.93 23.60
C THR A 303 -1.11 -10.58 24.26
N PHE A 304 -0.60 -10.43 25.48
CA PHE A 304 -0.54 -9.16 26.19
C PHE A 304 0.87 -8.60 26.09
N ILE A 305 1.01 -7.40 25.55
CA ILE A 305 2.23 -6.61 25.63
C ILE A 305 2.09 -5.67 26.80
N VAL A 306 2.97 -5.84 27.78
CA VAL A 306 2.93 -5.08 29.03
C VAL A 306 4.22 -4.31 29.26
N ALA A 307 4.10 -3.16 29.91
CA ALA A 307 5.22 -2.36 30.37
C ALA A 307 4.84 -1.68 31.69
N GLY A 308 5.77 -1.59 32.63
CA GLY A 308 5.71 -0.62 33.72
C GLY A 308 6.13 0.76 33.23
N GLY A 309 5.58 1.82 33.78
CA GLY A 309 6.00 3.18 33.45
C GLY A 309 5.43 4.24 34.37
N ASN A 310 6.22 5.29 34.58
CA ASN A 310 5.90 6.43 35.43
C ASN A 310 6.31 7.75 34.75
N TYR A 311 6.32 8.86 35.48
CA TYR A 311 6.69 10.18 34.96
C TYR A 311 8.16 10.30 34.50
N GLN A 312 9.03 9.32 34.81
CA GLN A 312 10.44 9.31 34.44
C GLN A 312 10.73 8.43 33.21
N GLY A 313 9.84 7.51 32.84
CA GLY A 313 10.01 6.66 31.67
C GLY A 313 9.16 5.38 31.69
N GLN A 314 9.37 4.56 30.66
CA GLN A 314 8.72 3.26 30.48
C GLN A 314 9.78 2.16 30.44
N SER A 315 9.51 1.05 31.12
CA SER A 315 10.28 -0.19 30.98
C SER A 315 10.13 -0.79 29.58
N ALA A 316 11.06 -1.69 29.21
CA ALA A 316 10.97 -2.41 27.94
C ALA A 316 9.68 -3.26 27.88
N PRO A 317 8.89 -3.19 26.79
CA PRO A 317 7.68 -3.99 26.66
C PRO A 317 7.99 -5.49 26.64
N ALA A 318 7.20 -6.27 27.39
CA ALA A 318 7.33 -7.72 27.49
C ALA A 318 6.05 -8.44 27.03
N PRO A 319 6.16 -9.49 26.19
CA PRO A 319 5.02 -10.29 25.76
C PRO A 319 4.65 -11.40 26.75
N TYR A 320 3.34 -11.59 26.96
CA TYR A 320 2.76 -12.67 27.75
C TYR A 320 1.66 -13.35 26.94
N GLU A 321 1.81 -14.64 26.65
CA GLU A 321 0.89 -15.41 25.83
C GLU A 321 0.08 -16.41 26.66
N VAL A 322 -1.20 -16.51 26.34
CA VAL A 322 -2.08 -17.57 26.89
C VAL A 322 -2.86 -18.21 25.75
N THR A 323 -2.93 -19.55 25.76
CA THR A 323 -3.65 -20.34 24.75
C THR A 323 -4.80 -21.08 25.40
N PHE A 324 -5.97 -21.10 24.78
CA PHE A 324 -7.17 -21.80 25.25
C PHE A 324 -8.04 -22.24 24.08
N THR A 325 -9.05 -23.08 24.36
CA THR A 325 -9.98 -23.56 23.35
C THR A 325 -11.39 -23.01 23.59
N VAL A 326 -12.04 -22.59 22.51
CA VAL A 326 -13.47 -22.25 22.47
C VAL A 326 -14.17 -23.34 21.66
N ILE A 327 -15.26 -23.88 22.19
CA ILE A 327 -16.09 -24.90 21.56
C ILE A 327 -17.50 -24.39 21.33
N ASP A 328 -18.23 -25.03 20.43
CA ASP A 328 -19.66 -24.75 20.28
C ASP A 328 -20.44 -25.09 21.57
N PRO A 329 -21.62 -24.50 21.77
CA PRO A 329 -22.51 -24.88 22.85
C PRO A 329 -22.89 -26.35 22.68
N ILE A 330 -22.89 -27.10 23.79
CA ILE A 330 -23.41 -28.47 23.79
C ILE A 330 -24.93 -28.36 23.67
N GLU A 331 -25.51 -28.90 22.59
CA GLU A 331 -26.96 -29.03 22.37
C GLU A 331 -27.67 -29.82 23.48
#